data_AF-A0A1Z1W2T5-F1
#
_entry.id   AF-A0A1Z1W2T5-F1
#
_cell.length_a   1.000
_cell.length_b   1.000
_cell.length_c   1.000
_cell.angle_alpha   90.00
_cell.angle_beta   90.00
_cell.angle_gamma   90.00
#
_symmetry.space_group_name_H-M   'P 1'
#
loop_
_entity.id
_entity.type
_entity.pdbx_description
1 polymer ?
#
loop_
_entity_poly.entity_id
_entity_poly.type
_entity_poly.pdbx_seq_one_letter_code
_entity_poly.pdbx_strand_id
1 'polypeptide(L)'
;MAAHGDTQDEKDNTTYRVTVQNVTGHTTLGRGNTVTGSIGAPARAESQVTQAQLDALRREFDRVRELVEQLDDAGEREKGAAVDRLEELQAAVTDGEPDVRTMGRVRTWFAEKLPAALGAVTDLLMLPTVALLAQAAGDEVAAGFDALLQSFGAASPGES
;
A
#
# COMPACT_ATOMS: atom_id res chain seq x y z
N MET A 1 12.52 71.63 21.05
CA MET A 1 13.18 71.25 19.77
C MET A 1 12.55 69.95 19.31
N ALA A 2 12.10 69.89 18.07
CA ALA A 2 11.25 68.85 17.51
C ALA A 2 12.01 67.98 16.48
N ALA A 3 11.46 66.77 16.25
CA ALA A 3 11.25 66.12 14.94
C ALA A 3 12.12 64.89 14.51
N HIS A 4 11.36 63.90 13.99
CA HIS A 4 11.67 62.74 13.12
C HIS A 4 12.58 61.60 13.67
N GLY A 5 12.33 60.30 13.47
CA GLY A 5 11.33 59.56 12.67
C GLY A 5 11.97 58.35 11.95
N ASP A 6 11.46 57.15 12.24
CA ASP A 6 11.29 55.94 11.39
C ASP A 6 12.45 54.96 10.99
N THR A 7 12.17 53.69 11.34
CA THR A 7 12.36 52.33 10.71
C THR A 7 13.64 51.77 10.04
N GLN A 8 13.74 50.43 10.25
CA GLN A 8 14.10 49.33 9.32
C GLN A 8 15.45 48.62 9.61
N ASP A 9 15.41 47.46 10.29
CA ASP A 9 15.40 46.06 9.77
C ASP A 9 16.74 45.58 9.22
N GLU A 10 17.25 44.45 9.73
CA GLU A 10 17.52 43.23 8.93
C GLU A 10 18.70 42.35 9.45
N LYS A 11 18.37 41.08 9.78
CA LYS A 11 19.13 39.81 9.71
C LYS A 11 20.37 39.55 10.59
N ASP A 12 20.20 38.67 11.59
CA ASP A 12 20.79 37.30 11.51
C ASP A 12 20.08 36.34 12.49
N ASN A 13 18.81 36.01 12.22
CA ASN A 13 18.19 34.82 12.80
C ASN A 13 18.41 33.68 11.82
N THR A 14 19.60 33.06 11.87
CA THR A 14 19.91 31.86 11.09
C THR A 14 18.93 30.75 11.50
N THR A 15 17.80 30.72 10.81
CA THR A 15 16.77 29.70 10.94
C THR A 15 17.22 28.51 10.12
N TYR A 16 17.72 27.48 10.79
CA TYR A 16 18.02 26.21 10.12
C TYR A 16 16.73 25.51 9.74
N ARG A 17 16.33 25.62 8.47
CA ARG A 17 15.28 24.78 7.89
C ARG A 17 15.89 23.44 7.50
N VAL A 18 15.72 22.44 8.37
CA VAL A 18 16.07 21.05 8.08
C VAL A 18 14.82 20.33 7.59
N THR A 19 14.79 19.97 6.31
CA THR A 19 13.80 19.04 5.77
C THR A 19 14.35 17.63 5.95
N VAL A 20 13.89 16.92 6.98
CA VAL A 20 14.20 15.50 7.19
C VAL A 20 13.12 14.65 6.57
N GLN A 21 13.50 13.78 5.63
CA GLN A 21 12.65 12.70 5.15
C GLN A 21 13.03 11.43 5.90
N ASN A 22 12.04 10.86 6.59
CA ASN A 22 12.00 9.54 7.22
C ASN A 22 13.27 9.10 7.97
N VAL A 23 13.34 9.45 9.27
CA VAL A 23 14.29 8.84 10.20
C VAL A 23 13.53 8.47 11.48
N THR A 24 13.59 7.19 11.86
CA THR A 24 13.08 6.71 13.16
C THR A 24 14.06 7.14 14.26
N GLY A 25 13.57 7.90 15.24
CA GLY A 25 14.32 8.31 16.43
C GLY A 25 14.70 9.79 16.44
N HIS A 26 13.79 10.64 16.92
CA HIS A 26 14.06 12.05 17.13
C HIS A 26 13.98 12.40 18.62
N THR A 27 15.06 12.96 19.17
CA THR A 27 15.07 13.65 20.48
C THR A 27 15.54 15.08 20.24
N THR A 28 14.65 16.06 20.42
CA THR A 28 15.00 17.47 20.46
C THR A 28 15.31 17.87 21.90
N LEU A 29 16.52 18.38 22.14
CA LEU A 29 16.92 19.04 23.39
C LEU A 29 17.23 20.50 23.09
N GLY A 30 16.33 21.39 23.51
CA GLY A 30 16.47 22.84 23.41
C GLY A 30 15.24 23.55 23.97
N ARG A 31 15.42 24.51 24.87
CA ARG A 31 14.31 25.32 25.44
C ARG A 31 13.89 26.39 24.42
N GLY A 32 12.60 26.43 24.10
CA GLY A 32 12.02 27.40 23.16
C GLY A 32 11.62 26.82 21.79
N ASN A 33 11.64 25.50 21.60
CA ASN A 33 11.17 24.90 20.36
C ASN A 33 9.63 24.92 20.28
N THR A 34 9.12 25.69 19.32
CA THR A 34 7.73 25.60 18.88
C THR A 34 7.65 24.57 17.76
N VAL A 35 7.23 23.35 18.09
CA VAL A 35 6.91 22.31 17.10
C VAL A 35 5.50 22.59 16.59
N THR A 36 5.37 23.32 15.48
CA THR A 36 4.13 23.33 14.70
C THR A 36 4.11 22.07 13.85
N GLY A 37 3.68 20.96 14.44
CA GLY A 37 3.14 19.87 13.66
C GLY A 37 1.84 20.36 13.05
N SER A 38 1.70 20.26 11.73
CA SER A 38 0.39 20.32 11.10
C SER A 38 -0.41 19.11 11.59
N ILE A 39 -0.99 19.19 12.79
CA ILE A 39 -2.19 18.46 13.16
C ILE A 39 -3.37 19.25 12.57
N GLY A 40 -3.24 19.59 11.29
CA GLY A 40 -4.38 19.91 10.46
C GLY A 40 -4.95 18.55 10.07
N ALA A 41 -6.26 18.37 10.29
CA ALA A 41 -7.00 17.23 9.75
C ALA A 41 -6.43 16.86 8.37
N PRO A 42 -6.11 15.59 8.07
CA PRO A 42 -5.70 15.23 6.74
C PRO A 42 -6.78 15.78 5.81
N ALA A 43 -6.36 16.68 4.92
CA ALA A 43 -7.23 17.18 3.88
C ALA A 43 -7.89 15.93 3.27
N ARG A 44 -9.22 15.87 3.35
CA ARG A 44 -10.07 14.80 2.85
C ARG A 44 -10.02 14.79 1.31
N ALA A 45 -8.84 14.55 0.76
CA ALA A 45 -8.50 14.76 -0.64
C ALA A 45 -7.47 13.74 -1.21
N GLU A 46 -6.98 12.75 -0.45
CA GLU A 46 -5.94 11.83 -0.94
C GLU A 46 -6.27 10.33 -0.81
N SER A 47 -7.55 9.97 -0.62
CA SER A 47 -7.99 8.56 -0.51
C SER A 47 -8.37 7.92 -1.86
N GLN A 48 -8.13 8.61 -2.98
CA GLN A 48 -8.43 8.07 -4.31
C GLN A 48 -7.17 7.46 -4.91
N VAL A 49 -7.27 6.18 -5.29
CA VAL A 49 -6.22 5.46 -5.99
C VAL A 49 -5.93 6.16 -7.32
N THR A 50 -4.67 6.54 -7.53
CA THR A 50 -4.28 7.28 -8.74
C THR A 50 -4.09 6.33 -9.93
N GLN A 51 -4.20 6.86 -11.15
CA GLN A 51 -3.89 6.08 -12.36
C GLN A 51 -2.47 5.49 -12.35
N ALA A 52 -1.50 6.21 -11.79
CA ALA A 52 -0.13 5.71 -11.63
C ALA A 52 -0.04 4.50 -10.68
N GLN A 53 -0.86 4.47 -9.62
CA GLN A 53 -0.94 3.34 -8.70
C GLN A 53 -1.63 2.13 -9.34
N LEU A 54 -2.66 2.35 -10.15
CA LEU A 54 -3.30 1.27 -10.93
C LEU A 54 -2.35 0.69 -11.98
N ASP A 55 -1.56 1.53 -12.64
CA ASP A 55 -0.53 1.09 -13.58
C ASP A 55 0.60 0.31 -12.87
N ALA A 56 1.03 0.76 -11.69
CA ALA A 56 1.99 0.01 -10.88
C ALA A 56 1.42 -1.35 -10.43
N LEU A 57 0.14 -1.39 -10.01
CA LEU A 57 -0.53 -2.64 -9.67
C LEU A 57 -0.60 -3.58 -10.89
N ARG A 58 -0.93 -3.05 -12.08
CA ARG A 58 -0.94 -3.82 -13.34
C ARG A 58 0.42 -4.44 -13.65
N ARG A 59 1.50 -3.68 -13.45
CA ARG A 59 2.88 -4.17 -13.63
C ARG A 59 3.23 -5.28 -12.65
N GLU A 60 2.78 -5.21 -11.40
CA GLU A 60 2.97 -6.31 -10.45
C GLU A 60 2.21 -7.57 -10.87
N PHE A 61 0.99 -7.46 -11.40
CA PHE A 61 0.29 -8.61 -11.99
C PHE A 61 1.07 -9.23 -13.17
N ASP A 62 1.62 -8.39 -14.04
CA ASP A 62 2.41 -8.85 -15.19
C ASP A 62 3.67 -9.61 -14.74
N ARG A 63 4.39 -9.06 -13.76
CA ARG A 63 5.55 -9.72 -13.13
C ARG A 63 5.19 -11.10 -12.56
N VAL A 64 4.05 -11.23 -11.88
CA VAL A 64 3.61 -12.53 -11.32
C VAL A 64 3.26 -13.52 -12.43
N ARG A 65 2.70 -13.06 -13.55
CA ARG A 65 2.46 -13.92 -14.73
C ARG A 65 3.77 -14.42 -15.32
N GLU A 66 4.74 -13.54 -15.53
CA GLU A 66 6.07 -13.94 -16.02
C GLU A 66 6.72 -14.97 -15.09
N LEU A 67 6.59 -14.80 -13.77
CA LEU A 67 7.08 -15.77 -12.79
C LEU A 67 6.40 -17.13 -12.96
N VAL A 68 5.08 -17.17 -13.13
CA VAL A 68 4.33 -18.40 -13.37
C VAL A 68 4.78 -19.11 -14.65
N GLU A 69 5.02 -18.35 -15.73
CA GLU A 69 5.50 -18.91 -16.99
C GLU A 69 6.91 -19.52 -16.85
N GLN A 70 7.75 -18.94 -15.99
CA GLN A 70 9.10 -19.40 -15.68
C GLN A 70 9.16 -20.56 -14.69
N LEU A 71 8.05 -21.00 -14.08
CA LEU A 71 8.06 -22.14 -13.16
C LEU A 71 8.36 -23.45 -13.91
N ASP A 72 9.55 -24.02 -13.71
CA ASP A 72 9.94 -25.29 -14.34
C ASP A 72 9.12 -26.50 -13.87
N ASP A 73 8.59 -26.47 -12.64
CA ASP A 73 7.87 -27.58 -12.01
C ASP A 73 6.38 -27.65 -12.42
N ALA A 74 5.86 -26.61 -13.08
CA ALA A 74 4.45 -26.53 -13.48
C ALA A 74 4.25 -26.94 -14.94
N GLY A 75 3.26 -27.80 -15.21
CA GLY A 75 2.87 -28.13 -16.58
C GLY A 75 2.25 -26.94 -17.31
N GLU A 76 2.27 -26.95 -18.65
CA GLU A 76 1.66 -25.88 -19.50
C GLU A 76 0.18 -25.63 -19.16
N ARG A 77 -0.54 -26.69 -18.77
CA ARG A 77 -1.95 -26.60 -18.37
C ARG A 77 -2.11 -25.84 -17.06
N GLU A 78 -1.28 -26.12 -16.06
CA GLU A 78 -1.31 -25.41 -14.77
C GLU A 78 -0.90 -23.95 -14.93
N LYS A 79 0.11 -23.67 -15.77
CA LYS A 79 0.53 -22.30 -16.12
C LYS A 79 -0.61 -21.52 -16.78
N GLY A 80 -1.28 -22.11 -17.78
CA GLY A 80 -2.45 -21.47 -18.42
C GLY A 80 -3.59 -21.21 -17.44
N ALA A 81 -3.89 -22.17 -16.55
CA ALA A 81 -4.90 -21.98 -15.51
C ALA A 81 -4.51 -20.90 -14.49
N ALA A 82 -3.23 -20.76 -14.18
CA ALA A 82 -2.73 -19.73 -13.28
C ALA A 82 -2.82 -18.33 -13.88
N VAL A 83 -2.55 -18.18 -15.18
CA VAL A 83 -2.74 -16.91 -15.88
C VAL A 83 -4.22 -16.48 -15.85
N ASP A 84 -5.15 -17.40 -16.13
CA ASP A 84 -6.60 -17.15 -16.04
C ASP A 84 -7.02 -16.73 -14.62
N ARG A 85 -6.46 -17.37 -13.59
CA ARG A 85 -6.70 -17.01 -12.18
C ARG A 85 -6.12 -15.64 -11.81
N LEU A 86 -4.97 -15.27 -12.38
CA LEU A 86 -4.39 -13.93 -12.18
C LEU A 86 -5.23 -12.85 -12.88
N GLU A 87 -5.82 -13.15 -14.04
CA GLU A 87 -6.79 -12.27 -14.70
C GLU A 87 -8.06 -12.09 -13.87
N GLU A 88 -8.63 -13.18 -13.36
CA GLU A 88 -9.77 -13.17 -12.44
C GLU A 88 -9.46 -12.33 -11.17
N LEU A 89 -8.28 -12.53 -10.58
CA LEU A 89 -7.84 -11.77 -9.41
C LEU A 89 -7.70 -10.27 -9.70
N GLN A 90 -7.10 -9.92 -10.83
CA GLN A 90 -6.91 -8.53 -11.22
C GLN A 90 -8.24 -7.83 -11.47
N ALA A 91 -9.21 -8.51 -12.10
CA ALA A 91 -10.56 -8.00 -12.24
C ALA A 91 -11.21 -7.82 -10.85
N ALA A 92 -11.13 -8.83 -9.99
CA ALA A 92 -11.67 -8.78 -8.62
C ALA A 92 -11.06 -7.66 -7.78
N VAL A 93 -9.86 -7.16 -8.08
CA VAL A 93 -9.25 -6.02 -7.38
C VAL A 93 -9.65 -4.69 -8.01
N THR A 94 -9.81 -4.62 -9.34
CA THR A 94 -9.88 -3.35 -10.09
C THR A 94 -11.27 -2.98 -10.62
N ASP A 95 -12.25 -3.88 -10.58
CA ASP A 95 -13.60 -3.69 -11.18
C ASP A 95 -14.54 -2.83 -10.30
N GLY A 96 -14.10 -1.65 -9.87
CA GLY A 96 -14.89 -0.65 -9.14
C GLY A 96 -15.27 -1.02 -7.70
N GLU A 97 -15.67 -2.26 -7.44
CA GLU A 97 -15.91 -2.86 -6.14
C GLU A 97 -15.03 -4.12 -5.99
N PRO A 98 -14.03 -4.10 -5.10
CA PRO A 98 -13.16 -5.25 -4.89
C PRO A 98 -13.89 -6.46 -4.33
N ASP A 99 -13.88 -7.58 -5.06
CA ASP A 99 -14.51 -8.83 -4.64
C ASP A 99 -13.56 -9.68 -3.78
N VAL A 100 -13.57 -9.41 -2.48
CA VAL A 100 -12.71 -10.08 -1.47
C VAL A 100 -12.90 -11.60 -1.48
N ARG A 101 -14.11 -12.10 -1.78
CA ARG A 101 -14.40 -13.54 -1.84
C ARG A 101 -13.63 -14.21 -2.96
N THR A 102 -13.58 -13.59 -4.13
CA THR A 102 -12.84 -14.05 -5.30
C THR A 102 -11.34 -13.97 -5.05
N MET A 103 -10.85 -12.91 -4.41
CA MET A 103 -9.44 -12.82 -3.99
C MET A 103 -9.02 -14.01 -3.14
N GLY A 104 -9.82 -14.34 -2.11
CA GLY A 104 -9.55 -15.50 -1.25
C GLY A 104 -9.64 -16.84 -1.98
N ARG A 105 -10.60 -16.99 -2.90
CA ARG A 105 -10.75 -18.20 -3.72
C ARG A 105 -9.55 -18.41 -4.64
N VAL A 106 -9.10 -17.36 -5.34
CA VAL A 106 -7.94 -17.43 -6.22
C VAL A 106 -6.69 -17.79 -5.43
N ARG A 107 -6.44 -17.13 -4.29
CA ARG A 107 -5.31 -17.47 -3.42
C ARG A 107 -5.35 -18.95 -2.99
N THR A 108 -6.52 -19.43 -2.57
CA THR A 108 -6.68 -20.84 -2.16
C THR A 108 -6.34 -21.79 -3.30
N TRP A 109 -6.79 -21.48 -4.51
CA TRP A 109 -6.43 -22.25 -5.71
C TRP A 109 -4.90 -22.28 -5.92
N PHE A 110 -4.21 -21.15 -5.77
CA PHE A 110 -2.74 -21.12 -5.86
C PHE A 110 -2.08 -21.94 -4.76
N ALA A 111 -2.61 -21.92 -3.54
CA ALA A 111 -2.09 -22.74 -2.45
C ALA A 111 -2.23 -24.25 -2.74
N GLU A 112 -3.32 -24.67 -3.39
CA GLU A 112 -3.58 -26.07 -3.71
C GLU A 112 -2.90 -26.57 -4.99
N LYS A 113 -2.76 -25.71 -6.01
CA LYS A 113 -2.30 -26.10 -7.35
C LYS A 113 -0.88 -25.68 -7.67
N LEU A 114 -0.47 -24.50 -7.20
CA LEU A 114 0.83 -23.90 -7.52
C LEU A 114 1.42 -23.21 -6.29
N PRO A 115 1.77 -23.96 -5.24
CA PRO A 115 2.28 -23.39 -3.99
C PRO A 115 3.56 -22.55 -4.20
N ALA A 116 4.35 -22.85 -5.24
CA ALA A 116 5.51 -22.06 -5.62
C ALA A 116 5.17 -20.60 -6.01
N ALA A 117 3.97 -20.33 -6.54
CA ALA A 117 3.50 -18.98 -6.88
C ALA A 117 2.67 -18.32 -5.76
N LEU A 118 2.24 -19.07 -4.74
CA LEU A 118 1.37 -18.56 -3.67
C LEU A 118 1.97 -17.35 -2.95
N GLY A 119 3.29 -17.35 -2.72
CA GLY A 119 3.99 -16.24 -2.07
C GLY A 119 3.83 -14.94 -2.86
N ALA A 120 4.04 -15.00 -4.18
CA ALA A 120 3.91 -13.84 -5.06
C ALA A 120 2.47 -13.32 -5.15
N VAL A 121 1.48 -14.22 -5.18
CA VAL A 121 0.06 -13.85 -5.16
C VAL A 121 -0.34 -13.22 -3.82
N THR A 122 0.20 -13.74 -2.71
CA THR A 122 -0.06 -13.20 -1.37
C THR A 122 0.57 -11.81 -1.22
N ASP A 123 1.79 -11.60 -1.73
CA ASP A 123 2.47 -10.30 -1.74
C ASP A 123 1.66 -9.25 -2.53
N LEU A 124 1.12 -9.65 -3.68
CA LEU A 124 0.25 -8.80 -4.50
C LEU A 124 -1.00 -8.34 -3.71
N LEU A 125 -1.61 -9.26 -2.97
CA LEU A 125 -2.76 -8.95 -2.11
C LEU A 125 -2.38 -8.09 -0.90
N MET A 126 -1.12 -8.05 -0.48
CA MET A 126 -0.65 -7.20 0.62
C MET A 126 -0.24 -5.79 0.16
N LEU A 127 -0.29 -5.50 -1.14
CA LEU A 127 0.05 -4.18 -1.66
C LEU A 127 -0.88 -3.10 -1.10
N PRO A 128 -0.34 -1.94 -0.68
CA PRO A 128 -1.13 -0.86 -0.10
C PRO A 128 -2.20 -0.33 -1.07
N THR A 129 -1.95 -0.40 -2.37
CA THR A 129 -2.94 -0.05 -3.41
C THR A 129 -4.20 -0.88 -3.30
N VAL A 130 -4.11 -2.18 -3.00
CA VAL A 130 -5.28 -3.06 -2.86
C VAL A 130 -6.08 -2.71 -1.61
N ALA A 131 -5.39 -2.43 -0.50
CA ALA A 131 -6.03 -1.94 0.72
C ALA A 131 -6.75 -0.59 0.52
N LEU A 132 -6.17 0.32 -0.27
CA LEU A 132 -6.79 1.59 -0.62
C LEU A 132 -8.02 1.40 -1.53
N LEU A 133 -7.97 0.45 -2.48
CA LEU A 133 -9.12 0.11 -3.31
C LEU A 133 -10.27 -0.45 -2.47
N ALA A 134 -9.97 -1.35 -1.52
CA ALA A 134 -10.97 -1.90 -0.60
C ALA A 134 -11.61 -0.80 0.28
N GLN A 135 -10.81 0.13 0.81
CA GLN A 135 -11.30 1.29 1.57
C GLN A 135 -12.14 2.24 0.72
N ALA A 136 -11.76 2.46 -0.55
CA ALA A 136 -12.50 3.33 -1.46
C ALA A 136 -13.87 2.74 -1.85
N ALA A 137 -14.00 1.42 -1.86
CA ALA A 137 -15.26 0.73 -2.16
C ALA A 137 -16.24 0.69 -0.99
N GLY A 138 -15.73 0.75 0.25
CA GLY A 138 -16.57 0.91 1.45
C GLY A 138 -16.05 0.15 2.67
N ASP A 139 -16.60 0.50 3.84
CA ASP A 139 -16.20 -0.06 5.14
C ASP A 139 -16.40 -1.59 5.21
N GLU A 140 -17.49 -2.11 4.61
CA GLU A 140 -17.77 -3.55 4.57
C GLU A 140 -16.73 -4.32 3.74
N VAL A 141 -16.34 -3.78 2.59
CA VAL A 141 -15.30 -4.38 1.72
C VAL A 141 -13.94 -4.29 2.41
N ALA A 142 -13.62 -3.16 3.01
CA ALA A 142 -12.39 -2.97 3.77
C ALA A 142 -12.27 -3.94 4.95
N ALA A 143 -13.34 -4.13 5.73
CA ALA A 143 -13.38 -5.08 6.84
C ALA A 143 -13.25 -6.53 6.35
N GLY A 144 -13.91 -6.88 5.23
CA GLY A 144 -13.74 -8.19 4.60
C GLY A 144 -12.31 -8.43 4.15
N PHE A 145 -11.69 -7.43 3.55
CA PHE A 145 -10.30 -7.50 3.09
C PHE A 145 -9.31 -7.62 4.27
N ASP A 146 -9.52 -6.87 5.35
CA ASP A 146 -8.73 -7.01 6.58
C ASP A 146 -8.86 -8.43 7.16
N ALA A 147 -10.07 -8.98 7.25
CA ALA A 147 -10.29 -10.35 7.69
C ALA A 147 -9.58 -11.38 6.77
N LEU A 148 -9.57 -11.12 5.46
CA LEU A 148 -8.81 -11.93 4.50
C LEU A 148 -7.31 -11.87 4.78
N LEU A 149 -6.73 -10.68 5.00
CA LEU A 149 -5.31 -10.53 5.34
C LEU A 149 -4.95 -11.19 6.67
N GLN A 150 -5.81 -11.06 7.69
CA GLN A 150 -5.65 -11.76 8.97
C GLN A 150 -5.65 -13.27 8.79
N SER A 151 -6.45 -13.82 7.87
CA SER A 151 -6.44 -15.25 7.55
C SER A 151 -5.11 -15.73 6.97
N PHE A 152 -4.31 -14.83 6.37
CA PHE A 152 -2.98 -15.15 5.87
C PHE A 152 -1.96 -15.23 7.01
N GLY A 153 -2.04 -14.31 7.98
CA GLY A 153 -1.19 -14.29 9.17
C GLY A 153 -1.54 -15.35 10.21
N ALA A 154 -2.82 -15.73 10.32
CA ALA A 154 -3.29 -16.79 11.21
C ALA A 154 -2.79 -18.20 10.80
N ALA A 155 -2.23 -18.34 9.59
CA ALA A 155 -1.65 -19.60 9.12
C ALA A 155 -0.27 -19.93 9.73
N SER A 156 0.29 -19.11 10.63
CA SER A 156 1.38 -19.50 11.55
C SER A 156 1.49 -18.51 12.71
N PRO A 157 1.31 -18.95 13.98
CA PRO A 157 2.33 -19.76 14.65
C PRO A 157 1.80 -20.87 15.61
N GLY A 158 2.41 -22.06 15.57
CA GLY A 158 2.69 -22.88 16.76
C GLY A 158 1.68 -23.96 17.21
N GLU A 159 2.22 -25.19 17.28
CA GLU A 159 2.01 -26.19 18.35
C GLU A 159 0.75 -27.08 18.35
N SER A 160 0.96 -28.36 17.98
CA SER A 160 0.79 -29.50 18.89
C SER A 160 1.64 -30.68 18.41
#